data_AF-A0AAT9HQ57-F1
#
_entry.id   AF-A0AAT9HQ57-F1
#
_cell.length_a   1.000
_cell.length_b   1.000
_cell.length_c   1.000
_cell.angle_alpha   90.00
_cell.angle_beta   90.00
_cell.angle_gamma   90.00
#
_symmetry.space_group_name_H-M   'P 1'
#
loop_
_entity.id
_entity.type
_entity.pdbx_description
1 polymer ?
#
loop_
_entity_poly.entity_id
_entity_poly.type
_entity_poly.pdbx_seq_one_letter_code
_entity_poly.pdbx_strand_id
1 'polypeptide(L)'
;MLSFHDAVELFLVLAGEHLGVGLPTQINFSQYWEKLAAGLPPNTQLPSKKAMERMNKLRVNLKHHGAVPSPTDIDQVRADVLTFFTDATPIIFGGSFTQIDMIDLVSRPQTVKFLQFAQSCADKEICRRRWRHSRLRSRSSSSTTPRLDGRPTGRRSGSVMSKTTVTRVTGSVETERRRSYA
;
A
#
# COMPACT_ATOMS: atom_id res chain seq x y z
N MET A 1 -5.93 -22.39 1.42
CA MET A 1 -7.30 -22.55 1.97
C MET A 1 -7.50 -21.81 3.27
N LEU A 2 -6.70 -22.10 4.32
CA LEU A 2 -6.88 -21.44 5.62
C LEU A 2 -6.73 -19.91 5.52
N SER A 3 -5.67 -19.44 4.86
CA SER A 3 -5.44 -18.01 4.65
C SER A 3 -6.54 -17.30 3.83
N PHE A 4 -7.23 -18.00 2.94
CA PHE A 4 -8.36 -17.42 2.20
C PHE A 4 -9.56 -17.21 3.10
N HIS A 5 -9.86 -18.20 3.95
CA HIS A 5 -10.91 -18.07 4.96
C HIS A 5 -10.62 -16.90 5.90
N ASP A 6 -9.40 -16.85 6.45
CA ASP A 6 -9.02 -15.80 7.40
C ASP A 6 -9.09 -14.40 6.77
N ALA A 7 -8.67 -14.26 5.51
CA ALA A 7 -8.78 -12.99 4.77
C ALA A 7 -10.23 -12.55 4.57
N VAL A 8 -11.12 -13.47 4.18
CA VAL A 8 -12.55 -13.19 3.98
C VAL A 8 -13.22 -12.88 5.33
N GLU A 9 -12.93 -13.64 6.37
CA GLU A 9 -13.50 -13.40 7.71
C GLU A 9 -13.06 -12.06 8.28
N LEU A 10 -11.77 -11.71 8.16
CA LEU A 10 -11.28 -10.40 8.57
C LEU A 10 -11.96 -9.27 7.78
N PHE A 11 -12.13 -9.43 6.47
CA PHE A 11 -12.85 -8.46 5.64
C PHE A 11 -14.30 -8.27 6.10
N LEU A 12 -15.01 -9.36 6.45
CA LEU A 12 -16.40 -9.30 6.93
C LEU A 12 -16.51 -8.63 8.30
N VAL A 13 -15.54 -8.84 9.19
CA VAL A 13 -15.46 -8.13 10.48
C VAL A 13 -15.24 -6.64 10.24
N LEU A 14 -14.26 -6.27 9.41
CA LEU A 14 -13.99 -4.87 9.05
C LEU A 14 -15.19 -4.21 8.37
N ALA A 15 -15.93 -4.95 7.53
CA ALA A 15 -17.17 -4.48 6.94
C ALA A 15 -18.23 -4.18 8.02
N GLY A 16 -18.37 -5.04 9.02
CA GLY A 16 -19.27 -4.80 10.16
C GLY A 16 -18.92 -3.52 10.91
N GLU A 17 -17.64 -3.32 11.21
CA GLU A 17 -17.15 -2.10 11.86
C GLU A 17 -17.39 -0.85 11.00
N HIS A 18 -17.09 -0.92 9.70
CA HIS A 18 -17.28 0.20 8.77
C HIS A 18 -18.76 0.60 8.62
N LEU A 19 -19.66 -0.39 8.58
CA LEU A 19 -21.10 -0.17 8.47
C LEU A 19 -21.77 0.14 9.83
N GLY A 20 -21.02 0.11 10.93
CA GLY A 20 -21.56 0.30 12.29
C GLY A 20 -22.49 -0.82 12.75
N VAL A 21 -22.39 -2.01 12.17
CA VAL A 21 -23.20 -3.18 12.53
C VAL A 21 -22.50 -3.94 13.66
N GLY A 22 -23.16 -4.03 14.81
CA GLY A 22 -22.68 -4.80 15.95
C GLY A 22 -22.69 -6.30 15.67
N LEU A 23 -21.54 -6.85 15.27
CA LEU A 23 -21.37 -8.29 15.07
C LEU A 23 -21.12 -9.00 16.42
N PRO A 24 -21.77 -10.15 16.68
CA PRO A 24 -21.49 -10.96 17.86
C PRO A 24 -20.05 -11.50 17.88
N THR A 25 -19.48 -11.65 19.08
CA THR A 25 -18.13 -12.23 19.27
C THR A 25 -18.00 -13.65 18.73
N GLN A 26 -19.07 -14.44 18.81
CA GLN A 26 -19.15 -15.76 18.18
C GLN A 26 -20.24 -15.71 17.12
N ILE A 27 -19.82 -15.62 15.87
CA ILE A 27 -20.69 -15.62 14.70
C ILE A 27 -20.32 -16.80 13.80
N ASN A 28 -21.33 -17.52 13.30
CA ASN A 28 -21.08 -18.55 12.30
C ASN A 28 -20.81 -17.88 10.95
N PHE A 29 -19.87 -18.42 10.18
CA PHE A 29 -19.47 -17.85 8.89
C PHE A 29 -20.64 -17.58 7.92
N SER A 30 -21.68 -18.41 7.90
CA SER A 30 -22.86 -18.20 7.05
C SER A 30 -23.74 -17.01 7.47
N GLN A 31 -23.69 -16.62 8.74
CA GLN A 31 -24.55 -15.59 9.32
C GLN A 31 -24.08 -14.17 8.96
N TYR A 32 -22.84 -13.99 8.50
CA TYR A 32 -22.33 -12.66 8.11
C TYR A 32 -23.21 -11.98 7.06
N TRP A 33 -23.68 -12.72 6.05
CA TRP A 33 -24.54 -12.17 4.99
C TRP A 33 -25.85 -11.61 5.55
N GLU A 34 -26.44 -12.27 6.54
CA GLU A 34 -27.70 -11.85 7.16
C GLU A 34 -27.49 -10.66 8.08
N LYS A 35 -26.40 -10.67 8.87
CA LYS A 35 -26.10 -9.59 9.82
C LYS A 35 -25.68 -8.31 9.11
N LEU A 36 -24.80 -8.41 8.11
CA LEU A 36 -24.30 -7.25 7.37
C LEU A 36 -25.38 -6.64 6.47
N ALA A 37 -26.37 -7.41 6.01
CA ALA A 37 -27.45 -6.90 5.16
C ALA A 37 -28.17 -5.67 5.74
N ALA A 38 -28.28 -5.57 7.07
CA ALA A 38 -28.92 -4.43 7.73
C ALA A 38 -28.14 -3.11 7.58
N GLY A 39 -26.82 -3.17 7.37
CA GLY A 39 -25.97 -1.99 7.22
C GLY A 39 -25.66 -1.62 5.77
N LEU A 40 -26.01 -2.46 4.80
CA LEU A 40 -25.70 -2.23 3.40
C LEU A 40 -26.60 -1.14 2.76
N PRO A 41 -26.17 -0.52 1.64
CA PRO A 41 -27.00 0.41 0.89
C PRO A 41 -28.35 -0.19 0.48
N PRO A 42 -29.42 0.62 0.35
CA PRO A 42 -30.74 0.14 -0.05
C PRO A 42 -30.69 -0.64 -1.36
N ASN A 43 -31.45 -1.74 -1.44
CA ASN A 43 -31.52 -2.64 -2.60
C ASN A 43 -30.19 -3.33 -2.98
N THR A 44 -29.21 -3.36 -2.09
CA THR A 44 -27.96 -4.12 -2.29
C THR A 44 -27.89 -5.33 -1.38
N GLN A 45 -27.10 -6.32 -1.78
CA GLN A 45 -26.80 -7.50 -0.97
C GLN A 45 -25.32 -7.82 -1.10
N LEU A 46 -24.77 -8.39 -0.04
CA LEU A 46 -23.40 -8.87 -0.06
C LEU A 46 -23.27 -10.02 -1.08
N PRO A 47 -22.32 -9.94 -2.04
CA PRO A 47 -22.25 -10.90 -3.13
C PRO A 47 -21.70 -12.27 -2.69
N SER A 48 -21.73 -13.23 -3.61
CA SER A 48 -20.96 -14.48 -3.55
C SER A 48 -21.16 -15.40 -2.32
N LYS A 49 -22.32 -15.32 -1.63
CA LYS A 49 -22.64 -16.17 -0.46
C LYS A 49 -22.35 -17.65 -0.68
N LYS A 50 -22.90 -18.23 -1.75
CA LYS A 50 -22.73 -19.67 -2.06
C LYS A 50 -21.27 -20.06 -2.33
N ALA A 51 -20.50 -19.18 -2.97
CA ALA A 51 -19.09 -19.44 -3.25
C ALA A 51 -18.27 -19.44 -1.95
N MET A 52 -18.55 -18.50 -1.06
CA MET A 52 -17.90 -18.41 0.25
C MET A 52 -18.31 -19.57 1.17
N GLU A 53 -19.56 -20.03 1.10
CA GLU A 53 -20.02 -21.25 1.78
C GLU A 53 -19.26 -22.50 1.29
N ARG A 54 -19.03 -22.63 -0.02
CA ARG A 54 -18.22 -23.71 -0.60
C ARG A 54 -16.78 -23.66 -0.08
N MET A 55 -16.14 -22.48 -0.08
CA MET A 55 -14.81 -22.30 0.49
C MET A 55 -14.77 -22.73 1.97
N ASN A 56 -15.74 -22.29 2.77
CA ASN A 56 -15.82 -22.66 4.18
C ASN A 56 -15.98 -24.17 4.35
N LYS A 57 -16.81 -24.83 3.53
CA LYS A 57 -16.96 -26.30 3.54
C LYS A 57 -15.65 -27.01 3.23
N LEU A 58 -14.92 -26.59 2.20
CA LEU A 58 -13.60 -27.15 1.87
C LEU A 58 -12.62 -27.00 3.02
N ARG A 59 -12.60 -25.82 3.65
CA ARG A 59 -11.79 -25.57 4.84
C ARG A 59 -12.18 -26.46 6.01
N VAL A 60 -13.48 -26.63 6.28
CA VAL A 60 -14.01 -27.51 7.34
C VAL A 60 -13.61 -28.96 7.12
N ASN A 61 -13.76 -29.46 5.88
CA ASN A 61 -13.39 -30.82 5.52
C ASN A 61 -11.89 -31.07 5.69
N LEU A 62 -11.05 -30.10 5.32
CA LEU A 62 -9.61 -30.19 5.54
C LEU A 62 -9.27 -30.27 7.03
N LYS A 63 -9.82 -29.39 7.88
CA LYS A 63 -9.46 -29.34 9.32
C LYS A 63 -9.98 -30.53 10.14
N HIS A 64 -11.19 -31.01 9.84
CA HIS A 64 -11.90 -31.97 10.70
C HIS A 64 -11.85 -33.39 10.15
N HIS A 65 -11.65 -33.53 8.84
CA HIS A 65 -11.70 -34.82 8.16
C HIS A 65 -10.41 -35.14 7.40
N GLY A 66 -9.41 -34.25 7.43
CA GLY A 66 -8.15 -34.43 6.72
C GLY A 66 -8.30 -34.48 5.20
N ALA A 67 -9.46 -34.06 4.67
CA ALA A 67 -9.76 -34.14 3.24
C ALA A 67 -9.02 -33.02 2.50
N VAL A 68 -7.95 -33.39 1.79
CA VAL A 68 -7.12 -32.46 1.04
C VAL A 68 -7.87 -31.98 -0.21
N PRO A 69 -8.06 -30.66 -0.40
CA PRO A 69 -8.67 -30.11 -1.62
C PRO A 69 -7.83 -30.43 -2.85
N SER A 70 -8.49 -30.64 -3.99
CA SER A 70 -7.80 -30.81 -5.26
C SER A 70 -7.16 -29.49 -5.73
N PRO A 71 -6.18 -29.52 -6.65
CA PRO A 71 -5.65 -28.30 -7.27
C PRO A 71 -6.74 -27.43 -7.90
N THR A 72 -7.72 -28.05 -8.56
CA THR A 72 -8.89 -27.36 -9.14
C THR A 72 -9.72 -26.66 -8.07
N ASP A 73 -9.93 -27.28 -6.91
CA ASP A 73 -10.62 -26.62 -5.80
C ASP A 73 -9.85 -25.40 -5.30
N ILE A 74 -8.52 -25.48 -5.29
CA ILE A 74 -7.64 -24.37 -4.89
C ILE A 74 -7.78 -23.20 -5.85
N ASP A 75 -7.69 -23.45 -7.15
CA ASP A 75 -7.83 -22.43 -8.17
C ASP A 75 -9.24 -21.82 -8.17
N GLN A 76 -10.27 -22.64 -8.00
CA GLN A 76 -11.65 -22.16 -7.93
C GLN A 76 -11.86 -21.24 -6.73
N VAL A 77 -11.43 -21.65 -5.53
CA VAL A 77 -11.56 -20.79 -4.34
C VAL A 77 -10.77 -19.51 -4.49
N ARG A 78 -9.56 -19.57 -5.08
CA ARG A 78 -8.78 -18.35 -5.35
C ARG A 78 -9.57 -17.39 -6.24
N ALA A 79 -10.16 -17.88 -7.33
CA ALA A 79 -10.99 -17.06 -8.21
C ALA A 79 -12.23 -16.53 -7.50
N ASP A 80 -12.93 -17.38 -6.73
CA ASP A 80 -14.13 -16.99 -5.98
C ASP A 80 -13.85 -15.88 -4.97
N VAL A 81 -12.75 -15.99 -4.23
CA VAL A 81 -12.34 -15.01 -3.21
C VAL A 81 -11.95 -13.70 -3.86
N LEU A 82 -11.22 -13.75 -4.98
CA LEU A 82 -10.87 -12.54 -5.75
C LEU A 82 -12.12 -11.83 -6.28
N THR A 83 -13.07 -12.57 -6.85
CA THR A 83 -14.35 -12.03 -7.30
C THR A 83 -15.14 -11.44 -6.15
N PHE A 84 -15.22 -12.15 -5.01
CA PHE A 84 -15.86 -11.63 -3.81
C PHE A 84 -15.27 -10.28 -3.37
N PHE A 85 -13.94 -10.16 -3.26
CA PHE A 85 -13.34 -8.88 -2.89
C PHE A 85 -13.57 -7.79 -3.93
N THR A 86 -13.48 -8.12 -5.22
CA THR A 86 -13.70 -7.17 -6.31
C THR A 86 -15.11 -6.61 -6.30
N ASP A 87 -16.11 -7.45 -6.03
CA ASP A 87 -17.52 -7.08 -6.06
C ASP A 87 -18.00 -6.46 -4.74
N ALA A 88 -17.53 -6.99 -3.60
CA ALA A 88 -17.96 -6.55 -2.28
C ALA A 88 -17.33 -5.21 -1.87
N THR A 89 -16.07 -4.94 -2.28
CA THR A 89 -15.35 -3.73 -1.84
C THR A 89 -16.06 -2.43 -2.28
N PRO A 90 -16.52 -2.28 -3.54
CA PRO A 90 -17.27 -1.10 -3.95
C PRO A 90 -18.60 -0.94 -3.21
N ILE A 91 -19.27 -2.05 -2.89
CA ILE A 91 -20.58 -2.03 -2.21
C ILE A 91 -20.43 -1.57 -0.76
N ILE A 92 -19.40 -2.06 -0.06
CA ILE A 92 -19.21 -1.81 1.37
C ILE A 92 -18.46 -0.50 1.61
N PHE A 93 -17.36 -0.28 0.89
CA PHE A 93 -16.40 0.80 1.16
C PHE A 93 -16.44 1.93 0.13
N GLY A 94 -17.21 1.79 -0.96
CA GLY A 94 -17.28 2.81 -2.02
C GLY A 94 -16.01 2.97 -2.87
N GLY A 95 -15.05 2.04 -2.75
CA GLY A 95 -13.77 2.06 -3.47
C GLY A 95 -13.53 0.81 -4.31
N SER A 96 -12.56 0.86 -5.21
CA SER A 96 -12.17 -0.30 -6.01
C SER A 96 -11.12 -1.14 -5.30
N PHE A 97 -11.33 -2.46 -5.24
CA PHE A 97 -10.36 -3.39 -4.65
C PHE A 97 -8.98 -3.34 -5.31
N THR A 98 -8.93 -3.11 -6.64
CA THR A 98 -7.67 -3.08 -7.39
C THR A 98 -6.83 -1.83 -7.16
N GLN A 99 -7.39 -0.81 -6.52
CA GLN A 99 -6.67 0.42 -6.16
C GLN A 99 -6.02 0.34 -4.78
N ILE A 100 -6.29 -0.71 -3.99
CA ILE A 100 -5.72 -0.87 -2.65
C ILE A 100 -4.26 -1.31 -2.78
N ASP A 101 -3.34 -0.49 -2.29
CA ASP A 101 -1.90 -0.77 -2.28
C ASP A 101 -1.33 -0.75 -0.85
N MET A 102 -0.41 -1.66 -0.54
CA MET A 102 0.33 -1.63 0.72
C MET A 102 1.21 -0.39 0.86
N ILE A 103 1.61 0.23 -0.26
CA ILE A 103 2.36 1.49 -0.26
C ILE A 103 1.57 2.60 0.45
N ASP A 104 0.24 2.59 0.37
CA ASP A 104 -0.62 3.60 0.99
C ASP A 104 -0.60 3.55 2.53
N LEU A 105 -0.15 2.43 3.11
CA LEU A 105 0.01 2.27 4.55
C LEU A 105 1.29 2.92 5.10
N VAL A 106 2.22 3.33 4.22
CA VAL A 106 3.52 3.87 4.63
C VAL A 106 3.40 5.36 4.96
N SER A 107 3.52 5.71 6.24
CA SER A 107 3.31 7.09 6.69
C SER A 107 4.36 8.09 6.22
N ARG A 108 5.59 7.64 5.92
CA ARG A 108 6.70 8.55 5.54
C ARG A 108 6.67 8.83 4.02
N PRO A 109 6.40 10.08 3.58
CA PRO A 109 6.19 10.38 2.15
C PRO A 109 7.42 10.13 1.27
N GLN A 110 8.62 10.30 1.84
CA GLN A 110 9.86 10.00 1.10
C GLN A 110 9.97 8.51 0.77
N THR A 111 9.57 7.63 1.69
CA THR A 111 9.59 6.17 1.50
C THR A 111 8.59 5.75 0.44
N VAL A 112 7.38 6.32 0.47
CA VAL A 112 6.35 6.10 -0.56
C VAL A 112 6.89 6.36 -1.96
N LYS A 113 7.60 7.48 -2.18
CA LYS A 113 8.21 7.80 -3.49
C LYS A 113 9.21 6.74 -3.96
N PHE A 114 10.04 6.22 -3.05
CA PHE A 114 11.00 5.17 -3.39
C PHE A 114 10.29 3.84 -3.70
N LEU A 115 9.24 3.50 -2.97
CA LEU A 115 8.44 2.29 -3.20
C LEU A 115 7.69 2.35 -4.53
N GLN A 116 7.02 3.47 -4.83
CA GLN A 116 6.33 3.68 -6.12
C GLN A 116 7.31 3.62 -7.31
N PHE A 117 8.51 4.18 -7.13
CA PHE A 117 9.57 4.07 -8.13
C PHE A 117 10.03 2.63 -8.33
N ALA A 118 10.24 1.88 -7.23
CA ALA A 118 10.62 0.48 -7.29
C ALA A 118 9.54 -0.40 -7.93
N GLN A 119 8.27 -0.16 -7.61
CA GLN A 119 7.11 -0.84 -8.22
C GLN A 119 7.08 -0.59 -9.73
N SER A 120 7.17 0.68 -10.16
CA SER A 120 7.24 1.04 -11.57
C SER A 120 8.43 0.40 -12.31
N CYS A 121 9.58 0.28 -11.63
CA CYS A 121 10.75 -0.41 -12.15
C CYS A 121 10.50 -1.90 -12.37
N ALA A 122 9.81 -2.56 -11.44
CA ALA A 122 9.50 -3.99 -11.46
C ALA A 122 8.48 -4.31 -12.56
N ASP A 123 7.37 -3.56 -12.60
CA ASP A 123 6.26 -3.82 -13.53
C ASP A 123 6.64 -3.61 -14.99
N LYS A 124 7.45 -2.59 -15.27
CA LYS A 124 7.78 -2.18 -16.64
C LYS A 124 9.14 -2.68 -17.11
N GLU A 125 9.87 -3.43 -16.28
CA GLU A 125 11.25 -3.90 -16.52
C GLU A 125 12.25 -2.76 -16.90
N ILE A 126 11.87 -1.50 -16.69
CA ILE A 126 12.61 -0.29 -17.13
C ILE A 126 14.01 -0.23 -16.49
N CYS A 127 14.14 -0.75 -15.27
CA CYS A 127 15.34 -0.58 -14.47
C CYS A 127 16.43 -1.63 -14.76
N ARG A 128 16.15 -2.69 -15.53
CA ARG A 128 17.19 -3.63 -16.01
C ARG A 128 18.21 -3.01 -16.96
N ARG A 129 17.88 -1.89 -17.62
CA ARG A 129 18.81 -1.17 -18.52
C ARG A 129 19.60 -0.08 -17.78
N ARG A 130 18.97 0.66 -16.85
CA ARG A 130 19.60 1.79 -16.16
C ARG A 130 20.66 1.39 -15.13
N TRP A 131 20.46 0.29 -14.40
CA TRP A 131 21.43 -0.19 -13.40
C TRP A 131 22.69 -0.82 -14.01
N ARG A 132 22.63 -1.28 -15.27
CA ARG A 132 23.82 -1.81 -15.98
C ARG A 132 24.81 -0.71 -16.35
N HIS A 133 24.33 0.48 -16.71
CA HIS A 133 25.20 1.60 -17.10
C HIS A 133 25.81 2.36 -15.90
N SER A 134 25.14 2.41 -14.75
CA SER A 134 25.69 3.06 -13.55
C SER A 134 26.80 2.23 -12.89
N ARG A 135 26.76 0.90 -13.00
CA ARG A 135 27.82 0.00 -12.46
C ARG A 135 29.11 0.01 -13.29
N LEU A 136 29.06 0.45 -14.55
CA LEU A 136 30.24 0.64 -15.40
C LEU A 136 30.92 2.01 -15.18
N ARG A 137 30.20 3.02 -14.67
CA ARG A 137 30.75 4.37 -14.42
C ARG A 137 31.44 4.54 -13.06
N SER A 138 31.18 3.68 -12.07
CA SER A 138 31.85 3.72 -10.77
C SER A 138 33.19 2.99 -10.71
N ARG A 139 33.57 2.26 -11.78
CA ARG A 139 34.87 1.56 -11.88
C ARG A 139 35.99 2.41 -12.48
N SER A 140 35.68 3.56 -13.09
CA SER A 140 36.67 4.39 -13.80
C SER A 140 37.15 5.63 -13.02
N SER A 141 36.74 5.82 -11.75
CA SER A 141 37.04 7.03 -10.98
C SER A 141 37.79 6.79 -9.67
N SER A 142 38.37 5.60 -9.46
CA SER A 142 39.20 5.30 -8.28
C SER A 142 40.64 4.95 -8.66
N SER A 143 41.38 5.93 -9.21
CA SER A 143 42.84 5.95 -9.12
C SER A 143 43.36 7.36 -9.38
N THR A 144 43.68 8.11 -8.33
CA THR A 144 44.87 8.99 -8.19
C THR A 144 44.83 9.58 -6.78
N THR A 145 45.49 8.94 -5.83
CA THR A 145 45.87 9.55 -4.54
C THR A 145 47.18 10.33 -4.74
N PRO A 146 47.27 11.62 -4.39
CA PRO A 146 48.56 12.31 -4.34
C PRO A 146 49.30 11.93 -3.06
N ARG A 147 50.54 11.44 -3.19
CA ARG A 147 51.49 11.30 -2.07
C ARG A 147 51.86 12.69 -1.57
N LEU A 148 51.70 12.90 -0.26
CA LEU A 148 52.29 14.00 0.48
C LEU A 148 53.75 13.66 0.78
N ASP A 149 54.70 14.39 0.20
CA ASP A 149 56.06 14.51 0.72
C ASP A 149 56.50 15.99 0.63
N GLY A 150 57.03 16.51 1.73
CA GLY A 150 57.03 17.94 2.03
C GLY A 150 58.35 18.70 1.82
N ARG A 151 58.25 20.03 1.90
CA ARG A 151 59.00 20.93 2.83
C ARG A 151 58.67 22.41 2.56
N PRO A 152 58.87 23.31 3.54
CA PRO A 152 58.29 24.66 3.55
C PRO A 152 59.28 25.75 3.12
N THR A 153 58.80 26.78 2.42
CA THR A 153 59.49 28.09 2.33
C THR A 153 58.50 29.24 2.08
N GLY A 154 58.48 30.23 2.98
CA GLY A 154 58.56 31.65 2.60
C GLY A 154 57.29 32.46 2.25
N ARG A 155 56.68 33.07 3.28
CA ARG A 155 56.49 34.54 3.48
C ARG A 155 55.89 35.43 2.36
N ARG A 156 54.70 36.02 2.63
CA ARG A 156 54.21 37.44 2.45
C ARG A 156 52.68 37.43 2.23
N SER A 157 51.87 37.96 3.15
CA SER A 157 51.44 39.37 3.37
C SER A 157 50.30 39.85 2.44
N GLY A 158 49.23 40.39 3.04
CA GLY A 158 48.12 41.12 2.40
C GLY A 158 46.77 40.40 2.58
N SER A 159 45.97 40.71 3.61
CA SER A 159 44.99 41.81 3.68
C SER A 159 43.95 41.80 2.54
N VAL A 160 42.67 41.61 2.88
CA VAL A 160 41.60 42.60 2.74
C VAL A 160 40.23 41.90 2.88
N MET A 161 39.41 42.46 3.77
CA MET A 161 37.99 42.20 3.99
C MET A 161 37.17 42.39 2.70
N SER A 162 36.07 41.65 2.53
CA SER A 162 34.81 42.25 2.10
C SER A 162 33.59 41.42 2.48
N LYS A 163 32.60 42.16 2.97
CA LYS A 163 31.29 41.77 3.50
C LYS A 163 30.26 41.55 2.36
N THR A 164 29.03 41.28 2.81
CA THR A 164 27.72 41.51 2.15
C THR A 164 27.26 40.32 1.30
N THR A 165 26.01 39.84 1.34
CA THR A 165 24.74 40.48 1.68
C THR A 165 23.70 39.43 2.12
N VAL A 166 22.96 39.73 3.18
CA VAL A 166 21.68 39.10 3.54
C VAL A 166 20.58 39.85 2.79
N THR A 167 19.72 39.13 2.06
CA THR A 167 18.48 39.71 1.53
C THR A 167 17.29 38.94 2.07
N ARG A 168 16.55 39.63 2.95
CA ARG A 168 15.27 39.24 3.53
C ARG A 168 14.16 39.71 2.57
N VAL A 169 13.26 38.82 2.17
CA VAL A 169 12.01 39.21 1.49
C VAL A 169 10.86 39.02 2.47
N THR A 170 10.18 40.12 2.74
CA THR A 170 8.95 40.26 3.53
C THR A 170 7.75 40.48 2.60
N GLY A 171 6.59 39.93 2.97
CA GLY A 171 5.25 40.27 2.42
C GLY A 171 4.23 39.22 2.88
N SER A 172 3.47 39.46 3.96
CA SER A 172 2.11 40.06 4.01
C SER A 172 1.07 39.15 3.32
N VAL A 173 0.32 38.31 4.04
CA VAL A 173 -0.96 38.56 4.75
C VAL A 173 -2.00 39.26 3.87
N GLU A 174 -2.96 38.50 3.38
CA GLU A 174 -4.28 38.99 2.95
C GLU A 174 -5.33 37.95 3.36
N THR A 175 -6.24 38.38 4.24
CA THR A 175 -7.43 37.67 4.72
C THR A 175 -8.62 38.02 3.83
N GLU A 176 -9.31 37.04 3.25
CA GLU A 176 -10.62 37.28 2.61
C GLU A 176 -11.69 36.37 3.22
N ARG A 177 -12.74 37.03 3.68
CA ARG A 177 -13.89 36.57 4.45
C ARG A 177 -15.03 36.30 3.45
N ARG A 178 -15.66 35.13 3.45
CA ARG A 178 -17.00 34.98 2.85
C ARG A 178 -17.96 34.21 3.75
N ARG A 179 -19.06 34.91 4.07
CA ARG A 179 -20.30 34.47 4.73
C ARG A 179 -21.34 34.03 3.68
N SER A 180 -22.35 33.32 4.19
CA SER A 180 -23.71 33.06 3.65
C SER A 180 -23.77 31.90 2.65
N TYR A 181 -24.68 30.91 2.82
CA TYR A 181 -26.15 30.96 2.79
C TYR A 181 -26.74 29.95 3.81
N ALA A 182 -27.75 30.34 4.62
CA ALA A 182 -29.21 30.21 4.39
C ALA A 182 -29.69 28.76 4.37
#